data_AF-A0A0M0LQ79-F1
#
_entry.id   AF-A0A0M0LQ79-F1
#
_cell.length_a   1.000
_cell.length_b   1.000
_cell.length_c   1.000
_cell.angle_alpha   90.00
_cell.angle_beta   90.00
_cell.angle_gamma   90.00
#
_symmetry.space_group_name_H-M   'P 1'
#
loop_
_entity.id
_entity.type
_entity.pdbx_description
1 polymer ?
#
loop_
_entity_poly.entity_id
_entity_poly.type
_entity_poly.pdbx_seq_one_letter_code
_entity_poly.pdbx_strand_id
1 'polypeptide(L)'
;MLWYAAGYWYLGKKNELGKSQGWLCVRDPAPAPELVQSCWRVGDGERLHQAPNVRCAAIGARTIEIFASHAQVIGAPLSGLHKDKMGEFRMISATEVNGKPVYEKEPSISHMVWASNGYWYVGKRDELGKQAGWMQVRDSAPLPEEITGVWQIWNQVDKRWIPSENIRVTAVGNERVVISGPTPPACSVYADKLGSYRRVKGQEVHSHAFYQRPESDTMLWHAAGVWWIGPAASVGKQSGFWRCQDSARIPEAIKGVWEVGDGNVWHKADGVGCTEHVRSRVILSGTTPGERHQDKLGTYELCEGELVNDRVCYQQVGNPARMVWFLTPYWYVGKRDEKALGQGWVQVRSLAPVPELISGVWSVWNSAERKWVEAPDLRIAPDESCTDDEPHEGARAVPGAVAPGAASTVPKALPIQPREGGVLAAASPATSALSACTSSSAALSTTLSTTLGAGLAAGMAGDGPCQLFLMHEAGMDVLRTARGRMLHERVLRTLEVLRAAGYLCWHDSLKKQFEYAERTKGADRLISIALEPQVSSYP
;
A
#
# COMPACT_ATOMS: atom_id res chain seq x y z
N MET A 1 -6.16 12.38 6.26
CA MET A 1 -7.49 11.77 6.45
C MET A 1 -8.41 12.30 5.38
N LEU A 2 -9.29 11.45 4.85
CA LEU A 2 -10.30 11.79 3.85
C LEU A 2 -11.69 11.62 4.48
N TRP A 3 -12.60 12.57 4.31
CA TRP A 3 -13.95 12.49 4.88
C TRP A 3 -14.97 13.31 4.10
N TYR A 4 -16.25 13.00 4.30
CA TYR A 4 -17.37 13.75 3.73
C TYR A 4 -18.02 14.64 4.80
N ALA A 5 -18.22 15.92 4.50
CA ALA A 5 -18.92 16.87 5.36
C ALA A 5 -19.57 17.98 4.54
N ALA A 6 -20.79 18.39 4.91
CA ALA A 6 -21.49 19.54 4.32
C ALA A 6 -21.59 19.56 2.77
N GLY A 7 -21.66 18.39 2.12
CA GLY A 7 -21.75 18.30 0.66
C GLY A 7 -20.40 18.31 -0.06
N TYR A 8 -19.30 18.15 0.68
CA TYR A 8 -17.94 18.13 0.17
C TYR A 8 -17.18 16.91 0.66
N TRP A 9 -16.29 16.39 -0.17
CA TRP A 9 -15.19 15.56 0.29
C TRP A 9 -13.99 16.44 0.64
N TYR A 10 -13.34 16.16 1.77
CA TYR A 10 -12.17 16.87 2.28
C TYR A 10 -11.00 15.92 2.52
N LEU A 11 -9.78 16.39 2.25
CA LEU A 11 -8.54 15.76 2.66
C LEU A 11 -7.78 16.70 3.60
N GLY A 12 -7.39 16.21 4.76
CA GLY A 12 -6.87 17.04 5.85
C GLY A 12 -6.17 16.26 6.97
N LYS A 13 -5.79 16.98 8.02
CA LYS A 13 -5.16 16.39 9.21
C LYS A 13 -6.18 15.61 10.03
N LYS A 14 -5.72 14.67 10.86
CA LYS A 14 -6.61 13.82 11.68
C LYS A 14 -7.47 14.62 12.66
N ASN A 15 -6.96 15.72 13.21
CA ASN A 15 -7.69 16.62 14.12
C ASN A 15 -8.71 17.53 13.40
N GLU A 16 -8.83 17.44 12.08
CA GLU A 16 -9.81 18.16 11.26
C GLU A 16 -10.97 17.27 10.81
N LEU A 17 -10.88 15.96 11.09
CA LEU A 17 -11.88 14.98 10.68
C LEU A 17 -13.30 15.41 11.11
N GLY A 18 -14.23 15.43 10.16
CA GLY A 18 -15.62 15.84 10.37
C GLY A 18 -15.87 17.35 10.28
N LYS A 19 -14.82 18.19 10.20
CA LYS A 19 -14.96 19.64 9.97
C LYS A 19 -15.08 19.93 8.48
N SER A 20 -15.67 21.08 8.13
CA SER A 20 -15.76 21.56 6.74
C SER A 20 -14.48 22.26 6.27
N GLN A 21 -13.31 21.67 6.53
CA GLN A 21 -12.00 22.26 6.19
C GLN A 21 -11.00 21.19 5.76
N GLY A 22 -10.05 21.53 4.90
CA GLY A 22 -8.98 20.63 4.48
C GLY A 22 -8.06 21.31 3.47
N TRP A 23 -6.89 20.73 3.23
CA TRP A 23 -5.96 21.23 2.20
C TRP A 23 -6.33 20.73 0.80
N LEU A 24 -7.18 19.70 0.68
CA LEU A 24 -7.98 19.47 -0.54
C LEU A 24 -9.46 19.39 -0.21
N CYS A 25 -10.30 19.83 -1.15
CA CYS A 25 -11.73 19.61 -1.11
C CYS A 25 -12.36 19.49 -2.50
N VAL A 26 -13.51 18.86 -2.58
CA VAL A 26 -14.34 18.81 -3.79
C VAL A 26 -15.81 18.82 -3.38
N ARG A 27 -16.63 19.61 -4.08
CA ARG A 27 -18.08 19.57 -3.90
C ARG A 27 -18.65 18.54 -4.85
N ASP A 28 -19.07 17.41 -4.34
CA ASP A 28 -19.64 16.33 -5.14
C ASP A 28 -20.55 15.48 -4.27
N PRO A 29 -21.78 15.15 -4.71
CA PRO A 29 -22.69 14.30 -3.95
C PRO A 29 -22.32 12.81 -3.99
N ALA A 30 -21.21 12.43 -4.62
CA ALA A 30 -20.74 11.06 -4.69
C ALA A 30 -20.72 10.38 -3.30
N PRO A 31 -21.31 9.17 -3.17
CA PRO A 31 -21.38 8.47 -1.89
C PRO A 31 -20.03 7.92 -1.41
N ALA A 32 -19.03 7.91 -2.29
CA ALA A 32 -17.65 7.54 -1.99
C ALA A 32 -16.69 8.47 -2.75
N PRO A 33 -15.48 8.74 -2.22
CA PRO A 33 -14.59 9.72 -2.80
C PRO A 33 -14.07 9.32 -4.19
N GLU A 34 -13.91 8.03 -4.47
CA GLU A 34 -13.54 7.51 -5.78
C GLU A 34 -14.62 7.65 -6.86
N LEU A 35 -15.85 7.93 -6.47
CA LEU A 35 -16.98 8.18 -7.38
C LEU A 35 -17.15 9.68 -7.69
N VAL A 36 -16.30 10.54 -7.12
CA VAL A 36 -16.30 11.97 -7.40
C VAL A 36 -16.05 12.22 -8.89
N GLN A 37 -16.95 12.96 -9.52
CA GLN A 37 -16.82 13.38 -10.92
C GLN A 37 -16.38 14.85 -11.03
N SER A 38 -16.56 15.62 -9.96
CA SER A 38 -16.23 17.02 -9.89
C SER A 38 -14.72 17.24 -9.71
N CYS A 39 -14.24 18.41 -10.13
CA CYS A 39 -12.83 18.77 -10.02
C CYS A 39 -12.44 19.03 -8.55
N TRP A 40 -11.43 18.31 -8.08
CA TRP A 40 -10.79 18.56 -6.79
C TRP A 40 -10.16 19.95 -6.75
N ARG A 41 -10.09 20.54 -5.56
CA ARG A 41 -9.45 21.82 -5.31
C ARG A 41 -8.42 21.70 -4.20
N VAL A 42 -7.26 22.30 -4.38
CA VAL A 42 -6.16 22.30 -3.41
C VAL A 42 -5.97 23.70 -2.83
N GLY A 43 -5.77 23.79 -1.52
CA GLY A 43 -5.49 25.04 -0.82
C GLY A 43 -3.99 25.32 -0.76
N ASP A 44 -3.58 26.52 -1.13
CA ASP A 44 -2.20 27.01 -0.95
C ASP A 44 -2.01 27.79 0.37
N GLY A 45 -3.05 27.85 1.20
CA GLY A 45 -3.10 28.64 2.44
C GLY A 45 -3.88 29.95 2.31
N GLU A 46 -4.06 30.48 1.09
CA GLU A 46 -4.81 31.72 0.83
C GLU A 46 -6.06 31.47 -0.02
N ARG A 47 -5.97 30.57 -1.02
CA ARG A 47 -7.02 30.30 -1.99
C ARG A 47 -7.08 28.82 -2.37
N LEU A 48 -8.23 28.44 -2.93
CA LEU A 48 -8.44 27.11 -3.50
C LEU A 48 -8.21 27.16 -5.01
N HIS A 49 -7.32 26.31 -5.49
CA HIS A 49 -6.98 26.15 -6.91
C HIS A 49 -7.59 24.86 -7.46
N GLN A 50 -8.06 24.89 -8.70
CA GLN A 50 -8.54 23.67 -9.38
C GLN A 50 -7.38 22.70 -9.56
N ALA A 51 -7.61 21.44 -9.21
CA ALA A 51 -6.66 20.34 -9.32
C ALA A 51 -7.28 19.24 -10.21
N PRO A 52 -7.41 19.47 -11.54
CA PRO A 52 -8.12 18.56 -12.45
C PRO A 52 -7.46 17.18 -12.58
N ASN A 53 -6.18 17.08 -12.22
CA ASN A 53 -5.43 15.83 -12.26
C ASN A 53 -5.51 15.03 -10.96
N VAL A 54 -6.10 15.61 -9.90
CA VAL A 54 -6.32 14.90 -8.65
C VAL A 54 -7.62 14.11 -8.76
N ARG A 55 -7.54 12.84 -8.44
CA ARG A 55 -8.68 11.94 -8.33
C ARG A 55 -8.46 11.01 -7.14
N CYS A 56 -9.55 10.62 -6.50
CA CYS A 56 -9.52 9.48 -5.60
C CYS A 56 -9.74 8.23 -6.45
N ALA A 57 -8.89 7.23 -6.23
CA ALA A 57 -9.06 5.92 -6.82
C ALA A 57 -9.48 4.96 -5.72
N ALA A 58 -10.43 4.08 -6.01
CA ALA A 58 -10.74 2.97 -5.13
C ALA A 58 -9.48 2.10 -5.04
N ILE A 59 -8.87 2.00 -3.86
CA ILE A 59 -7.79 1.03 -3.64
C ILE A 59 -8.48 -0.27 -3.23
N GLY A 60 -8.76 -1.10 -4.22
CA GLY A 60 -9.19 -2.49 -3.97
C GLY A 60 -8.08 -3.32 -3.36
N ALA A 61 -8.33 -4.62 -3.24
CA ALA A 61 -7.33 -5.55 -2.76
C ALA A 61 -6.06 -5.45 -3.62
N ARG A 62 -4.89 -5.35 -2.97
CA ARG A 62 -3.59 -5.34 -3.67
C ARG A 62 -3.37 -6.62 -4.48
N THR A 63 -4.00 -7.71 -4.05
CA THR A 63 -3.98 -9.01 -4.72
C THR A 63 -5.41 -9.53 -4.85
N ILE A 64 -5.73 -10.07 -6.02
CA ILE A 64 -6.96 -10.82 -6.29
C ILE A 64 -6.60 -12.21 -6.75
N GLU A 65 -7.48 -13.18 -6.50
CA GLU A 65 -7.37 -14.52 -7.05
C GLU A 65 -8.55 -14.78 -7.97
N ILE A 66 -8.27 -15.14 -9.22
CA ILE A 66 -9.27 -15.62 -10.17
C ILE A 66 -9.18 -17.13 -10.21
N PHE A 67 -10.29 -17.82 -9.91
CA PHE A 67 -10.34 -19.28 -9.89
C PHE A 67 -11.71 -19.81 -10.32
N ALA A 68 -11.74 -21.09 -10.70
CA ALA A 68 -12.99 -21.81 -10.90
C ALA A 68 -13.46 -22.41 -9.57
N SER A 69 -14.53 -21.89 -8.99
CA SER A 69 -15.15 -22.43 -7.79
C SER A 69 -15.70 -23.83 -8.05
N HIS A 70 -15.37 -24.78 -7.18
CA HIS A 70 -15.92 -26.14 -7.18
C HIS A 70 -17.26 -26.20 -6.45
N ALA A 71 -18.15 -25.23 -6.70
CA ALA A 71 -19.43 -25.15 -6.02
C ALA A 71 -20.47 -26.12 -6.63
N GLN A 72 -20.13 -27.41 -6.68
CA GLN A 72 -20.98 -28.60 -6.47
C GLN A 72 -20.30 -29.83 -7.10
N VAL A 73 -20.22 -30.90 -6.29
CA VAL A 73 -19.83 -32.28 -6.63
C VAL A 73 -18.32 -32.53 -6.74
N ILE A 74 -17.80 -33.15 -5.68
CA ILE A 74 -16.64 -34.03 -5.68
C ILE A 74 -16.79 -35.01 -6.85
N GLY A 75 -15.98 -34.89 -7.92
CA GLY A 75 -15.87 -35.96 -8.91
C GLY A 75 -15.75 -35.61 -10.39
N ALA A 76 -15.67 -34.34 -10.81
CA ALA A 76 -15.36 -34.02 -12.21
C ALA A 76 -14.24 -32.98 -12.31
N PRO A 77 -13.06 -33.31 -12.87
CA PRO A 77 -12.09 -32.29 -13.24
C PRO A 77 -12.69 -31.46 -14.37
N LEU A 78 -12.93 -30.17 -14.12
CA LEU A 78 -13.17 -29.24 -15.21
C LEU A 78 -11.93 -29.28 -16.12
N SER A 79 -12.09 -29.79 -17.34
CA SER A 79 -11.22 -29.55 -18.48
C SER A 79 -11.30 -28.07 -18.85
N GLY A 80 -10.84 -27.20 -17.94
CA GLY A 80 -11.07 -25.77 -18.01
C GLY A 80 -10.22 -25.14 -19.10
N LEU A 81 -10.87 -24.75 -20.20
CA LEU A 81 -10.28 -23.86 -21.20
C LEU A 81 -9.66 -22.64 -20.49
N HIS A 82 -8.42 -22.29 -20.82
CA HIS A 82 -7.70 -21.14 -20.25
C HIS A 82 -7.45 -21.19 -18.72
N LYS A 83 -7.42 -22.39 -18.10
CA LYS A 83 -7.07 -22.54 -16.66
C LYS A 83 -5.69 -21.95 -16.32
N ASP A 84 -4.74 -21.99 -17.25
CA ASP A 84 -3.41 -21.38 -17.10
C ASP A 84 -3.45 -19.85 -17.00
N LYS A 85 -4.58 -19.22 -17.39
CA LYS A 85 -4.83 -17.78 -17.28
C LYS A 85 -5.38 -17.40 -15.91
N MET A 86 -5.88 -18.34 -15.13
CA MET A 86 -6.36 -18.15 -13.75
C MET A 86 -5.20 -18.16 -12.74
N GLY A 87 -5.45 -17.66 -11.52
CA GLY A 87 -4.49 -17.58 -10.43
C GLY A 87 -4.47 -16.21 -9.76
N GLU A 88 -3.34 -15.88 -9.15
CA GLU A 88 -3.16 -14.63 -8.41
C GLU A 88 -2.71 -13.49 -9.33
N PHE A 89 -3.39 -12.36 -9.19
CA PHE A 89 -3.07 -11.12 -9.88
C PHE A 89 -2.85 -10.01 -8.86
N ARG A 90 -1.83 -9.19 -9.08
CA ARG A 90 -1.48 -8.08 -8.22
C ARG A 90 -1.74 -6.76 -8.91
N MET A 91 -2.33 -5.83 -8.18
CA MET A 91 -2.60 -4.49 -8.68
C MET A 91 -1.28 -3.80 -9.05
N ILE A 92 -1.21 -3.24 -10.25
CA ILE A 92 -0.12 -2.36 -10.64
C ILE A 92 -0.44 -0.97 -10.10
N SER A 93 0.31 -0.55 -9.07
CA SER A 93 0.12 0.77 -8.46
C SER A 93 0.17 1.89 -9.51
N ALA A 94 -0.72 2.88 -9.35
CA ALA A 94 -0.85 4.05 -10.20
C ALA A 94 -1.12 3.77 -11.70
N THR A 95 -1.46 2.53 -12.07
CA THR A 95 -1.87 2.18 -13.44
C THR A 95 -3.37 1.92 -13.50
N GLU A 96 -4.06 2.74 -14.28
CA GLU A 96 -5.51 2.64 -14.48
C GLU A 96 -5.83 2.57 -15.96
N VAL A 97 -6.88 1.82 -16.26
CA VAL A 97 -7.51 1.80 -17.58
C VAL A 97 -8.96 2.18 -17.37
N ASN A 98 -9.40 3.26 -18.03
CA ASN A 98 -10.77 3.79 -17.89
C ASN A 98 -11.16 4.07 -16.42
N GLY A 99 -10.23 4.59 -15.62
CA GLY A 99 -10.46 4.93 -14.21
C GLY A 99 -10.59 3.72 -13.28
N LYS A 100 -10.24 2.51 -13.74
CA LYS A 100 -10.24 1.30 -12.92
C LYS A 100 -8.83 0.70 -12.80
N PRO A 101 -8.52 0.03 -11.68
CA PRO A 101 -7.22 -0.56 -11.46
C PRO A 101 -6.90 -1.67 -12.47
N VAL A 102 -5.61 -1.80 -12.79
CA VAL A 102 -5.08 -2.88 -13.61
C VAL A 102 -4.33 -3.87 -12.72
N TYR A 103 -4.53 -5.16 -12.96
CA TYR A 103 -3.82 -6.22 -12.24
C TYR A 103 -2.96 -7.04 -13.19
N GLU A 104 -1.80 -7.48 -12.71
CA GLU A 104 -0.83 -8.32 -13.42
C GLU A 104 -0.71 -9.67 -12.73
N LYS A 105 -0.68 -10.75 -13.52
CA LYS A 105 -0.49 -12.09 -13.00
C LYS A 105 0.97 -12.31 -12.57
N GLU A 106 1.18 -12.89 -11.40
CA GLU A 106 2.51 -13.34 -10.97
C GLU A 106 2.56 -14.88 -11.05
N PRO A 107 3.63 -15.49 -11.60
CA PRO A 107 4.85 -14.89 -12.17
C PRO A 107 4.70 -14.42 -13.62
N SER A 108 3.56 -14.66 -14.27
CA SER A 108 3.39 -14.45 -15.71
C SER A 108 2.91 -13.03 -16.05
N ILE A 109 3.87 -12.14 -16.29
CA ILE A 109 3.65 -10.71 -16.59
C ILE A 109 2.86 -10.42 -17.89
N SER A 110 2.60 -11.46 -18.69
CA SER A 110 1.86 -11.35 -19.95
C SER A 110 0.35 -11.38 -19.75
N HIS A 111 -0.14 -11.82 -18.59
CA HIS A 111 -1.57 -11.91 -18.29
C HIS A 111 -1.99 -10.77 -17.38
N MET A 112 -3.06 -10.08 -17.78
CA MET A 112 -3.55 -8.88 -17.11
C MET A 112 -5.05 -8.99 -16.84
N VAL A 113 -5.51 -8.25 -15.83
CA VAL A 113 -6.93 -7.94 -15.58
C VAL A 113 -7.13 -6.45 -15.72
N TRP A 114 -8.12 -6.04 -16.51
CA TRP A 114 -8.45 -4.63 -16.70
C TRP A 114 -9.93 -4.47 -17.05
N ALA A 115 -10.42 -3.23 -16.95
CA ALA A 115 -11.76 -2.89 -17.38
C ALA A 115 -11.76 -2.05 -18.67
N SER A 116 -12.69 -2.36 -19.58
CA SER A 116 -12.91 -1.58 -20.78
C SER A 116 -14.38 -1.64 -21.21
N ASN A 117 -14.98 -0.49 -21.52
CA ASN A 117 -16.34 -0.37 -22.07
C ASN A 117 -17.43 -1.15 -21.31
N GLY A 118 -17.40 -1.10 -19.96
CA GLY A 118 -18.39 -1.78 -19.11
C GLY A 118 -18.18 -3.28 -18.96
N TYR A 119 -17.00 -3.77 -19.33
CA TYR A 119 -16.56 -5.15 -19.12
C TYR A 119 -15.27 -5.18 -18.31
N TRP A 120 -15.09 -6.25 -17.55
CA TRP A 120 -13.80 -6.69 -17.05
C TRP A 120 -13.26 -7.80 -17.94
N TYR A 121 -11.95 -7.78 -18.17
CA TYR A 121 -11.24 -8.72 -19.05
C TYR A 121 -10.09 -9.40 -18.32
N VAL A 122 -9.83 -10.66 -18.66
CA VAL A 122 -8.53 -11.32 -18.47
C VAL A 122 -7.92 -11.56 -19.84
N GLY A 123 -6.77 -10.97 -20.11
CA GLY A 123 -6.18 -10.96 -21.45
C GLY A 123 -4.70 -10.64 -21.44
N LYS A 124 -4.12 -10.37 -22.62
CA LYS A 124 -2.69 -10.11 -22.72
C LYS A 124 -2.33 -8.68 -22.35
N ARG A 125 -1.08 -8.46 -21.92
CA ARG A 125 -0.52 -7.13 -21.67
C ARG A 125 -0.53 -6.20 -22.88
N ASP A 126 -0.29 -6.69 -24.09
CA ASP A 126 -0.34 -5.90 -25.34
C ASP A 126 -1.78 -5.58 -25.82
N GLU A 127 -2.77 -6.20 -25.18
CA GLU A 127 -4.20 -5.97 -25.37
C GLU A 127 -4.80 -5.05 -24.29
N LEU A 128 -3.98 -4.55 -23.36
CA LEU A 128 -4.44 -3.72 -22.26
C LEU A 128 -5.27 -2.52 -22.76
N GLY A 129 -6.49 -2.38 -22.21
CA GLY A 129 -7.45 -1.34 -22.60
C GLY A 129 -8.33 -1.68 -23.82
N LYS A 130 -7.99 -2.71 -24.59
CA LYS A 130 -8.83 -3.19 -25.70
C LYS A 130 -9.96 -4.09 -25.18
N GLN A 131 -10.94 -4.32 -26.05
CA GLN A 131 -12.02 -5.29 -25.84
C GLN A 131 -11.60 -6.69 -26.31
N ALA A 132 -10.48 -7.18 -25.79
CA ALA A 132 -9.88 -8.44 -26.19
C ALA A 132 -9.37 -9.19 -24.96
N GLY A 133 -9.53 -10.51 -24.94
CA GLY A 133 -9.08 -11.35 -23.85
C GLY A 133 -9.55 -12.79 -23.99
N TRP A 134 -9.17 -13.61 -23.03
CA TRP A 134 -9.62 -15.00 -22.93
C TRP A 134 -10.87 -15.14 -22.07
N MET A 135 -11.07 -14.20 -21.15
CA MET A 135 -12.20 -14.17 -20.23
C MET A 135 -12.76 -12.75 -20.19
N GLN A 136 -14.09 -12.62 -20.14
CA GLN A 136 -14.74 -11.33 -19.98
C GLN A 136 -16.00 -11.44 -19.11
N VAL A 137 -16.40 -10.35 -18.50
CA VAL A 137 -17.68 -10.24 -17.78
C VAL A 137 -18.22 -8.84 -17.96
N ARG A 138 -19.53 -8.71 -18.22
CA ARG A 138 -20.20 -7.42 -18.30
C ARG A 138 -20.60 -7.00 -16.89
N ASP A 139 -19.79 -6.16 -16.26
CA ASP A 139 -20.02 -5.68 -14.91
C ASP A 139 -19.38 -4.29 -14.73
N SER A 140 -20.11 -3.38 -14.09
CA SER A 140 -19.64 -2.02 -13.82
C SER A 140 -18.92 -1.88 -12.48
N ALA A 141 -18.75 -2.96 -11.72
CA ALA A 141 -18.05 -2.99 -10.45
C ALA A 141 -16.73 -2.20 -10.49
N PRO A 142 -16.48 -1.29 -9.54
CA PRO A 142 -15.25 -0.48 -9.50
C PRO A 142 -14.00 -1.35 -9.32
N LEU A 143 -14.15 -2.50 -8.67
CA LEU A 143 -13.09 -3.45 -8.35
C LEU A 143 -13.43 -4.86 -8.85
N PRO A 144 -12.45 -5.68 -9.27
CA PRO A 144 -12.70 -7.03 -9.74
C PRO A 144 -13.37 -7.96 -8.73
N GLU A 145 -13.00 -7.86 -7.45
CA GLU A 145 -13.56 -8.65 -6.36
C GLU A 145 -15.03 -8.32 -6.04
N GLU A 146 -15.57 -7.25 -6.61
CA GLU A 146 -16.98 -6.85 -6.46
C GLU A 146 -17.85 -7.27 -7.66
N ILE A 147 -17.25 -7.96 -8.63
CA ILE A 147 -17.97 -8.48 -9.80
C ILE A 147 -18.98 -9.53 -9.35
N THR A 148 -20.22 -9.35 -9.77
CA THR A 148 -21.32 -10.30 -9.55
C THR A 148 -21.85 -10.89 -10.85
N GLY A 149 -21.46 -10.30 -11.99
CA GLY A 149 -21.80 -10.80 -13.32
C GLY A 149 -21.24 -12.19 -13.63
N VAL A 150 -21.89 -12.88 -14.57
CA VAL A 150 -21.45 -14.19 -15.05
C VAL A 150 -20.30 -14.02 -16.04
N TRP A 151 -19.13 -14.58 -15.69
CA TRP A 151 -17.97 -14.61 -16.57
C TRP A 151 -18.23 -15.43 -17.82
N GLN A 152 -17.55 -15.07 -18.90
CA GLN A 152 -17.56 -15.74 -20.17
C GLN A 152 -16.14 -16.08 -20.57
N ILE A 153 -15.94 -17.24 -21.20
CA ILE A 153 -14.66 -17.73 -21.68
C ILE A 153 -14.68 -17.80 -23.21
N TRP A 154 -13.63 -17.33 -23.86
CA TRP A 154 -13.50 -17.40 -25.32
C TRP A 154 -13.16 -18.82 -25.78
N ASN A 155 -14.10 -19.49 -26.44
CA ASN A 155 -13.86 -20.77 -27.08
C ASN A 155 -13.22 -20.56 -28.46
N GLN A 156 -11.97 -21.00 -28.61
CA GLN A 156 -11.22 -20.87 -29.86
C GLN A 156 -11.76 -21.75 -30.99
N VAL A 157 -12.31 -22.92 -30.66
CA VAL A 157 -12.87 -23.88 -31.64
C VAL A 157 -14.15 -23.32 -32.22
N ASP A 158 -15.07 -22.91 -31.36
CA ASP A 158 -16.40 -22.40 -31.76
C ASP A 158 -16.37 -20.90 -32.15
N LYS A 159 -15.26 -20.20 -31.92
CA LYS A 159 -15.09 -18.75 -32.10
C LYS A 159 -16.21 -17.92 -31.45
N ARG A 160 -16.58 -18.29 -30.22
CA ARG A 160 -17.63 -17.61 -29.46
C ARG A 160 -17.32 -17.56 -27.96
N TRP A 161 -17.94 -16.61 -27.28
CA TRP A 161 -17.98 -16.53 -25.83
C TRP A 161 -18.96 -17.54 -25.26
N ILE A 162 -18.51 -18.31 -24.26
CA ILE A 162 -19.35 -19.29 -23.55
C ILE A 162 -19.45 -18.87 -22.08
N PRO A 163 -20.66 -18.79 -21.51
CA PRO A 163 -20.85 -18.51 -20.08
C PRO A 163 -20.13 -19.53 -19.20
N SER A 164 -19.57 -19.06 -18.09
CA SER A 164 -18.90 -19.87 -17.08
C SER A 164 -19.26 -19.33 -15.70
N GLU A 165 -20.30 -19.93 -15.13
CA GLU A 165 -20.87 -19.57 -13.83
C GLU A 165 -19.97 -19.90 -12.65
N ASN A 166 -18.86 -20.62 -12.88
CA ASN A 166 -17.97 -21.09 -11.84
C ASN A 166 -16.75 -20.18 -11.66
N ILE A 167 -16.49 -19.22 -12.54
CA ILE A 167 -15.37 -18.30 -12.30
C ILE A 167 -15.76 -17.32 -11.20
N ARG A 168 -14.86 -17.18 -10.22
CA ARG A 168 -14.94 -16.20 -9.15
C ARG A 168 -13.68 -15.34 -9.17
N VAL A 169 -13.84 -14.11 -8.69
CA VAL A 169 -12.74 -13.21 -8.39
C VAL A 169 -12.89 -12.78 -6.95
N THR A 170 -11.88 -13.06 -6.14
CA THR A 170 -11.93 -12.79 -4.70
C THR A 170 -10.74 -11.92 -4.32
N ALA A 171 -11.00 -10.92 -3.46
CA ALA A 171 -9.95 -10.19 -2.79
C ALA A 171 -9.15 -11.16 -1.91
N VAL A 172 -7.83 -11.17 -2.08
CA VAL A 172 -6.97 -12.04 -1.27
C VAL A 172 -5.87 -11.24 -0.61
N GLY A 173 -5.63 -11.53 0.67
CA GLY A 173 -4.51 -10.98 1.42
C GLY A 173 -3.20 -11.67 1.04
N ASN A 174 -2.25 -11.62 1.95
CA ASN A 174 -1.05 -12.44 1.90
C ASN A 174 -1.41 -13.93 1.99
N GLU A 175 -0.51 -14.78 1.48
CA GLU A 175 -0.69 -16.23 1.58
C GLU A 175 -0.60 -16.71 3.03
N ARG A 176 0.16 -16.00 3.87
CA ARG A 176 0.23 -16.24 5.31
C ARG A 176 -0.02 -14.98 6.10
N VAL A 177 -0.77 -15.12 7.17
CA VAL A 177 -1.05 -14.07 8.15
C VAL A 177 -0.77 -14.59 9.55
N VAL A 178 -0.43 -13.68 10.45
CA VAL A 178 -0.23 -14.00 11.87
C VAL A 178 -1.28 -13.25 12.67
N ILE A 179 -2.00 -14.00 13.51
CA ILE A 179 -2.82 -13.41 14.57
C ILE A 179 -2.02 -13.52 15.86
N SER A 180 -1.67 -12.41 16.49
CA SER A 180 -0.88 -12.40 17.71
C SER A 180 -1.22 -11.21 18.61
N GLY A 181 -0.88 -11.34 19.89
CA GLY A 181 -1.06 -10.30 20.89
C GLY A 181 -1.42 -10.86 22.27
N PRO A 182 -1.43 -10.01 23.31
CA PRO A 182 -1.79 -10.43 24.66
C PRO A 182 -3.27 -10.85 24.73
N THR A 183 -3.50 -12.03 25.27
CA THR A 183 -4.87 -12.46 25.59
C THR A 183 -5.39 -11.76 26.85
N PRO A 184 -6.70 -11.51 26.95
CA PRO A 184 -7.26 -10.85 28.12
C PRO A 184 -6.99 -11.67 29.39
N PRO A 185 -6.62 -11.05 30.52
CA PRO A 185 -6.42 -11.78 31.78
C PRO A 185 -7.65 -12.58 32.21
N ALA A 186 -8.84 -12.11 31.84
CA ALA A 186 -10.12 -12.76 32.13
C ALA A 186 -10.38 -14.03 31.29
N CYS A 187 -9.71 -14.20 30.15
CA CYS A 187 -9.93 -15.35 29.26
C CYS A 187 -8.71 -15.62 28.38
N SER A 188 -7.96 -16.67 28.71
CA SER A 188 -6.83 -17.20 27.93
C SER A 188 -7.08 -18.58 27.33
N VAL A 189 -8.33 -19.09 27.43
CA VAL A 189 -8.72 -20.48 27.10
C VAL A 189 -8.36 -20.87 25.67
N TYR A 190 -8.38 -19.91 24.73
CA TYR A 190 -8.09 -20.13 23.31
C TYR A 190 -6.87 -19.36 22.81
N ALA A 191 -5.94 -19.02 23.71
CA ALA A 191 -4.66 -18.41 23.35
C ALA A 191 -3.86 -19.31 22.39
N ASP A 192 -3.97 -20.63 22.55
CA ASP A 192 -3.35 -21.64 21.70
C ASP A 192 -3.87 -21.63 20.26
N LYS A 193 -4.97 -20.94 19.98
CA LYS A 193 -5.56 -20.78 18.65
C LYS A 193 -4.99 -19.59 17.89
N LEU A 194 -4.22 -18.72 18.53
CA LEU A 194 -3.49 -17.66 17.84
C LEU A 194 -2.25 -18.23 17.12
N GLY A 195 -1.66 -17.47 16.21
CA GLY A 195 -0.46 -17.86 15.46
C GLY A 195 -0.59 -17.67 13.95
N SER A 196 0.17 -18.47 13.19
CA SER A 196 0.25 -18.38 11.73
C SER A 196 -0.89 -19.13 11.04
N TYR A 197 -1.49 -18.51 10.03
CA TYR A 197 -2.58 -19.01 9.21
C TYR A 197 -2.18 -18.94 7.73
N ARG A 198 -2.45 -19.99 6.97
CA ARG A 198 -2.20 -20.06 5.53
C ARG A 198 -3.50 -20.03 4.75
N ARG A 199 -3.58 -19.17 3.73
CA ARG A 199 -4.75 -19.06 2.85
C ARG A 199 -5.03 -20.37 2.14
N VAL A 200 -6.29 -20.77 2.08
CA VAL A 200 -6.73 -21.90 1.25
C VAL A 200 -7.00 -21.39 -0.17
N LYS A 201 -6.06 -21.67 -1.09
CA LYS A 201 -6.14 -21.17 -2.48
C LYS A 201 -7.29 -21.79 -3.27
N GLY A 202 -7.84 -21.02 -4.21
CA GLY A 202 -8.91 -21.44 -5.11
C GLY A 202 -10.26 -21.73 -4.43
N GLN A 203 -10.47 -21.25 -3.21
CA GLN A 203 -11.71 -21.41 -2.46
C GLN A 203 -12.07 -20.11 -1.72
N GLU A 204 -13.37 -19.90 -1.52
CA GLU A 204 -13.89 -18.76 -0.78
C GLU A 204 -15.08 -19.18 0.09
N VAL A 205 -15.37 -18.36 1.08
CA VAL A 205 -16.53 -18.47 1.96
C VAL A 205 -17.15 -17.09 2.05
N HIS A 206 -18.42 -16.96 1.65
CA HIS A 206 -19.12 -15.66 1.62
C HIS A 206 -18.33 -14.56 0.89
N SER A 207 -17.77 -14.89 -0.28
CA SER A 207 -16.96 -13.98 -1.11
C SER A 207 -15.68 -13.45 -0.46
N HIS A 208 -15.16 -14.18 0.53
CA HIS A 208 -13.88 -13.88 1.19
C HIS A 208 -12.99 -15.12 1.17
N ALA A 209 -11.68 -14.91 1.06
CA ALA A 209 -10.71 -15.96 1.32
C ALA A 209 -10.79 -16.39 2.79
N PHE A 210 -10.50 -17.67 3.04
CA PHE A 210 -10.34 -18.20 4.39
C PHE A 210 -8.98 -18.87 4.52
N TYR A 211 -8.53 -19.02 5.75
CA TYR A 211 -7.19 -19.44 6.09
C TYR A 211 -7.24 -20.60 7.07
N GLN A 212 -6.29 -21.52 6.93
CA GLN A 212 -6.11 -22.67 7.79
C GLN A 212 -4.83 -22.52 8.58
N ARG A 213 -4.89 -22.75 9.89
CA ARG A 213 -3.69 -22.91 10.69
C ARG A 213 -3.00 -24.24 10.33
N PRO A 214 -1.70 -24.26 10.00
CA PRO A 214 -0.98 -25.49 9.68
C PRO A 214 -1.15 -26.54 10.78
N GLU A 215 -1.33 -27.80 10.38
CA GLU A 215 -1.42 -28.96 11.29
C GLU A 215 -2.54 -28.87 12.35
N SER A 216 -3.53 -28.00 12.12
CA SER A 216 -4.68 -27.79 13.00
C SER A 216 -5.99 -27.77 12.21
N ASP A 217 -7.09 -28.04 12.91
CA ASP A 217 -8.46 -27.85 12.40
C ASP A 217 -8.95 -26.41 12.60
N THR A 218 -8.09 -25.51 13.07
CA THR A 218 -8.43 -24.11 13.32
C THR A 218 -8.35 -23.31 12.02
N MET A 219 -9.43 -22.58 11.74
CA MET A 219 -9.64 -21.78 10.54
C MET A 219 -9.87 -20.32 10.93
N LEU A 220 -9.55 -19.42 10.00
CA LEU A 220 -9.87 -18.01 10.02
C LEU A 220 -10.75 -17.69 8.81
N TRP A 221 -11.95 -17.16 9.03
CA TRP A 221 -12.89 -16.84 7.94
C TRP A 221 -13.71 -15.60 8.25
N HIS A 222 -14.33 -15.03 7.21
CA HIS A 222 -15.27 -13.92 7.35
C HIS A 222 -16.71 -14.40 7.18
N ALA A 223 -17.61 -13.96 8.06
CA ALA A 223 -19.04 -14.23 7.96
C ALA A 223 -19.83 -13.05 8.55
N ALA A 224 -20.68 -12.45 7.72
CA ALA A 224 -21.63 -11.40 8.10
C ALA A 224 -21.01 -10.18 8.80
N GLY A 225 -19.93 -9.63 8.23
CA GLY A 225 -19.26 -8.44 8.75
C GLY A 225 -18.37 -8.69 9.96
N VAL A 226 -18.03 -9.95 10.22
CA VAL A 226 -17.22 -10.38 11.36
C VAL A 226 -16.19 -11.40 10.88
N TRP A 227 -14.94 -11.21 11.28
CA TRP A 227 -13.87 -12.19 11.17
C TRP A 227 -13.92 -13.16 12.34
N TRP A 228 -13.79 -14.45 12.08
CA TRP A 228 -13.90 -15.51 13.06
C TRP A 228 -12.65 -16.40 13.04
N ILE A 229 -12.23 -16.87 14.22
CA ILE A 229 -11.31 -17.98 14.36
C ILE A 229 -12.04 -19.12 15.05
N GLY A 230 -11.98 -20.34 14.50
CA GLY A 230 -12.74 -21.46 15.03
C GLY A 230 -12.46 -22.77 14.31
N PRO A 231 -13.19 -23.85 14.63
CA PRO A 231 -12.96 -25.15 14.03
C PRO A 231 -13.44 -25.20 12.58
N ALA A 232 -12.82 -26.05 11.75
CA ALA A 232 -13.13 -26.19 10.33
C ALA A 232 -14.62 -26.47 10.05
N ALA A 233 -15.30 -27.22 10.92
CA ALA A 233 -16.74 -27.50 10.80
C ALA A 233 -17.65 -26.26 10.95
N SER A 234 -17.09 -25.14 11.41
CA SER A 234 -17.81 -23.87 11.60
C SER A 234 -17.51 -22.83 10.53
N VAL A 235 -16.66 -23.15 9.55
CA VAL A 235 -16.34 -22.22 8.46
C VAL A 235 -17.62 -21.73 7.76
N GLY A 236 -17.72 -20.41 7.63
CA GLY A 236 -18.90 -19.72 7.10
C GLY A 236 -20.02 -19.46 8.11
N LYS A 237 -19.98 -20.06 9.30
CA LYS A 237 -20.95 -19.78 10.36
C LYS A 237 -20.53 -18.57 11.18
N GLN A 238 -21.48 -17.97 11.88
CA GLN A 238 -21.23 -16.90 12.86
C GLN A 238 -20.88 -17.50 14.23
N SER A 239 -19.88 -18.39 14.29
CA SER A 239 -19.51 -19.12 15.51
C SER A 239 -18.04 -19.52 15.51
N GLY A 240 -17.31 -19.19 16.57
CA GLY A 240 -15.89 -19.53 16.72
C GLY A 240 -15.38 -19.29 18.14
N PHE A 241 -14.08 -19.46 18.33
CA PHE A 241 -13.33 -19.16 19.55
C PHE A 241 -13.03 -17.67 19.68
N TRP A 242 -12.65 -17.03 18.56
CA TRP A 242 -12.39 -15.60 18.48
C TRP A 242 -13.27 -14.94 17.43
N ARG A 243 -13.54 -13.65 17.62
CA ARG A 243 -14.21 -12.83 16.62
C ARG A 243 -13.66 -11.41 16.58
N CYS A 244 -13.78 -10.74 15.44
CA CYS A 244 -13.52 -9.31 15.29
C CYS A 244 -14.56 -8.70 14.37
N GLN A 245 -15.33 -7.73 14.87
CA GLN A 245 -16.36 -7.06 14.08
C GLN A 245 -15.71 -6.02 13.16
N ASP A 246 -15.36 -6.46 11.96
CA ASP A 246 -14.69 -5.68 10.94
C ASP A 246 -15.06 -6.23 9.55
N SER A 247 -15.42 -5.32 8.63
CA SER A 247 -15.78 -5.65 7.24
C SER A 247 -14.57 -5.69 6.29
N ALA A 248 -13.35 -5.65 6.82
CA ALA A 248 -12.13 -5.77 6.05
C ALA A 248 -12.20 -6.97 5.09
N ARG A 249 -11.89 -6.74 3.82
CA ARG A 249 -11.92 -7.77 2.76
C ARG A 249 -10.85 -8.84 2.93
N ILE A 250 -9.76 -8.50 3.62
CA ILE A 250 -8.60 -9.36 3.87
C ILE A 250 -8.20 -9.22 5.35
N PRO A 251 -7.63 -10.28 5.98
CA PRO A 251 -7.34 -10.25 7.41
C PRO A 251 -6.38 -9.13 7.86
N GLU A 252 -5.37 -8.79 7.08
CA GLU A 252 -4.34 -7.81 7.43
C GLU A 252 -4.87 -6.37 7.44
N ALA A 253 -6.02 -6.16 6.80
CA ALA A 253 -6.72 -4.89 6.80
C ALA A 253 -7.63 -4.71 8.03
N ILE A 254 -7.81 -5.73 8.87
CA ILE A 254 -8.58 -5.65 10.10
C ILE A 254 -7.97 -4.57 11.02
N LYS A 255 -8.82 -3.66 11.49
CA LYS A 255 -8.52 -2.63 12.49
C LYS A 255 -9.46 -2.70 13.69
N GLY A 256 -10.51 -3.53 13.62
CA GLY A 256 -11.39 -3.82 14.74
C GLY A 256 -10.68 -4.52 15.90
N VAL A 257 -11.33 -4.48 17.06
CA VAL A 257 -10.85 -5.13 18.28
C VAL A 257 -11.26 -6.60 18.25
N TRP A 258 -10.29 -7.49 18.47
CA TRP A 258 -10.54 -8.91 18.64
C TRP A 258 -11.16 -9.22 19.99
N GLU A 259 -12.05 -10.20 20.02
CA GLU A 259 -12.70 -10.71 21.21
C GLU A 259 -12.55 -12.24 21.28
N VAL A 260 -12.36 -12.78 22.48
CA VAL A 260 -12.32 -14.22 22.76
C VAL A 260 -13.53 -14.64 23.56
N GLY A 261 -14.19 -15.73 23.16
CA GLY A 261 -15.34 -16.28 23.88
C GLY A 261 -14.89 -17.28 24.95
N ASP A 262 -15.42 -17.18 26.16
CA ASP A 262 -15.24 -18.20 27.22
C ASP A 262 -16.34 -19.27 27.23
N GLY A 263 -17.25 -19.22 26.25
CA GLY A 263 -18.47 -20.03 26.17
C GLY A 263 -19.73 -19.31 26.66
N ASN A 264 -19.60 -18.23 27.43
CA ASN A 264 -20.72 -17.43 27.94
C ASN A 264 -20.67 -15.98 27.45
N VAL A 265 -19.48 -15.36 27.46
CA VAL A 265 -19.27 -13.93 27.17
C VAL A 265 -18.05 -13.75 26.26
N TRP A 266 -18.07 -12.65 25.50
CA TRP A 266 -16.94 -12.20 24.68
C TRP A 266 -16.09 -11.19 25.45
N HIS A 267 -14.79 -11.46 25.55
CA HIS A 267 -13.81 -10.62 26.24
C HIS A 267 -12.92 -9.90 25.24
N LYS A 268 -12.81 -8.58 25.36
CA LYS A 268 -12.00 -7.75 24.46
C LYS A 268 -10.51 -7.99 24.67
N ALA A 269 -9.80 -8.15 23.56
CA ALA A 269 -8.35 -8.34 23.49
C ALA A 269 -7.73 -7.22 22.63
N ASP A 270 -7.62 -6.02 23.19
CA ASP A 270 -7.20 -4.81 22.46
C ASP A 270 -5.77 -4.89 21.88
N GLY A 271 -4.94 -5.79 22.40
CA GLY A 271 -3.58 -6.01 21.90
C GLY A 271 -3.47 -7.09 20.82
N VAL A 272 -4.54 -7.84 20.54
CA VAL A 272 -4.53 -8.87 19.49
C VAL A 272 -4.79 -8.20 18.13
N GLY A 273 -3.97 -8.53 17.15
CA GLY A 273 -4.07 -8.01 15.80
C GLY A 273 -3.78 -9.06 14.74
N CYS A 274 -4.09 -8.74 13.48
CA CYS A 274 -3.71 -9.53 12.33
C CYS A 274 -2.65 -8.78 11.53
N THR A 275 -1.49 -9.40 11.32
CA THR A 275 -0.40 -8.84 10.54
C THR A 275 0.00 -9.77 9.40
N GLU A 276 0.71 -9.22 8.43
CA GLU A 276 1.43 -10.04 7.46
C GLU A 276 2.43 -10.95 8.18
N HIS A 277 2.54 -12.20 7.73
CA HIS A 277 3.60 -13.08 8.20
C HIS A 277 4.92 -12.60 7.56
N VAL A 278 5.76 -11.94 8.35
CA VAL A 278 7.11 -11.53 7.94
C VAL A 278 8.14 -12.39 8.66
N ARG A 279 9.14 -12.87 7.94
CA ARG A 279 10.28 -13.56 8.57
C ARG A 279 11.18 -12.55 9.26
N SER A 280 11.67 -12.89 10.45
CA SER A 280 12.66 -12.07 11.17
C SER A 280 13.99 -12.05 10.42
N ARG A 281 14.32 -13.15 9.73
CA ARG A 281 15.54 -13.29 8.92
C ARG A 281 15.29 -14.00 7.59
N VAL A 282 16.01 -13.53 6.57
CA VAL A 282 16.04 -14.11 5.24
C VAL A 282 17.48 -14.27 4.76
N ILE A 283 17.74 -15.30 3.97
CA ILE A 283 19.05 -15.60 3.40
C ILE A 283 18.96 -15.40 1.89
N LEU A 284 19.71 -14.43 1.37
CA LEU A 284 19.95 -14.29 -0.05
C LEU A 284 21.18 -15.15 -0.40
N SER A 285 21.00 -16.17 -1.25
CA SER A 285 22.06 -17.14 -1.56
C SER A 285 22.12 -17.45 -3.05
N GLY A 286 23.25 -18.01 -3.50
CA GLY A 286 23.47 -18.46 -4.89
C GLY A 286 24.75 -17.98 -5.51
N THR A 287 24.82 -18.15 -6.82
CA THR A 287 25.95 -17.73 -7.64
C THR A 287 25.57 -16.51 -8.45
N THR A 288 26.50 -15.57 -8.52
CA THR A 288 26.37 -14.37 -9.35
C THR A 288 27.22 -14.52 -10.62
N PRO A 289 26.79 -14.00 -11.77
CA PRO A 289 27.56 -14.05 -13.01
C PRO A 289 28.95 -13.41 -12.83
N GLY A 290 30.00 -14.22 -12.93
CA GLY A 290 31.39 -13.79 -12.72
C GLY A 290 31.68 -13.34 -11.28
N GLU A 291 31.00 -13.92 -10.29
CA GLU A 291 31.14 -13.63 -8.84
C GLU A 291 30.89 -12.15 -8.47
N ARG A 292 30.22 -11.42 -9.35
CA ARG A 292 29.94 -9.99 -9.15
C ARG A 292 28.96 -9.79 -8.00
N HIS A 293 29.35 -8.94 -7.05
CA HIS A 293 28.52 -8.63 -5.87
C HIS A 293 28.18 -9.87 -5.03
N GLN A 294 28.96 -10.95 -5.14
CA GLN A 294 28.83 -12.15 -4.32
C GLN A 294 28.93 -11.81 -2.81
N ASP A 295 29.70 -10.77 -2.47
CA ASP A 295 29.85 -10.26 -1.11
C ASP A 295 28.57 -9.61 -0.55
N LYS A 296 27.55 -9.34 -1.39
CA LYS A 296 26.24 -8.81 -0.98
C LYS A 296 25.24 -9.91 -0.62
N LEU A 297 25.59 -11.17 -0.84
CA LEU A 297 24.76 -12.30 -0.43
C LEU A 297 24.95 -12.59 1.07
N GLY A 298 24.08 -13.41 1.65
CA GLY A 298 24.12 -13.81 3.05
C GLY A 298 22.81 -13.52 3.79
N THR A 299 22.89 -13.49 5.11
CA THR A 299 21.73 -13.30 5.99
C THR A 299 21.38 -11.81 6.12
N TYR A 300 20.09 -11.55 6.05
CA TYR A 300 19.46 -10.25 6.24
C TYR A 300 18.42 -10.35 7.35
N GLU A 301 18.38 -9.35 8.22
CA GLU A 301 17.49 -9.27 9.37
C GLU A 301 16.48 -8.14 9.18
N LEU A 302 15.23 -8.39 9.60
CA LEU A 302 14.11 -7.46 9.48
C LEU A 302 14.41 -6.14 10.20
N CYS A 303 14.17 -5.02 9.52
CA CYS A 303 14.18 -3.70 10.17
C CYS A 303 12.81 -3.46 10.84
N GLU A 304 12.68 -3.88 12.10
CA GLU A 304 11.42 -3.74 12.85
C GLU A 304 10.89 -2.30 12.84
N GLY A 305 9.62 -2.14 12.46
CA GLY A 305 8.95 -0.85 12.40
C GLY A 305 9.37 0.06 11.22
N GLU A 306 10.34 -0.34 10.40
CA GLU A 306 10.74 0.40 9.20
C GLU A 306 10.03 -0.15 7.96
N LEU A 307 9.36 0.74 7.22
CA LEU A 307 8.77 0.42 5.93
C LEU A 307 9.41 1.26 4.81
N VAL A 308 9.68 0.62 3.68
CA VAL A 308 10.12 1.27 2.44
C VAL A 308 9.09 0.98 1.36
N ASN A 309 8.43 2.02 0.86
CA ASN A 309 7.31 1.92 -0.10
C ASN A 309 6.22 0.92 0.34
N ASP A 310 5.75 1.08 1.58
CA ASP A 310 4.72 0.25 2.21
C ASP A 310 5.05 -1.24 2.34
N ARG A 311 6.35 -1.59 2.37
CA ARG A 311 6.81 -2.96 2.61
C ARG A 311 7.94 -3.01 3.59
N VAL A 312 8.10 -4.15 4.25
CA VAL A 312 9.23 -4.41 5.12
C VAL A 312 10.55 -4.34 4.35
N CYS A 313 11.60 -3.97 5.06
CA CYS A 313 12.96 -3.98 4.56
C CYS A 313 13.87 -4.75 5.52
N TYR A 314 14.99 -5.22 5.00
CA TYR A 314 15.93 -6.04 5.76
C TYR A 314 17.34 -5.46 5.65
N GLN A 315 18.13 -5.53 6.71
CA GLN A 315 19.53 -5.11 6.74
C GLN A 315 20.46 -6.32 6.78
N GLN A 316 21.62 -6.25 6.12
CA GLN A 316 22.56 -7.38 6.11
C GLN A 316 23.18 -7.57 7.51
N VAL A 317 23.19 -8.81 8.00
CA VAL A 317 23.88 -9.16 9.24
C VAL A 317 25.37 -8.89 9.07
N GLY A 318 25.95 -8.12 10.01
CA GLY A 318 27.35 -7.69 9.96
C GLY A 318 27.63 -6.47 9.07
N ASN A 319 26.67 -6.01 8.24
CA ASN A 319 26.83 -4.78 7.46
C ASN A 319 25.48 -4.04 7.25
N PRO A 320 25.03 -3.23 8.22
CA PRO A 320 23.72 -2.56 8.17
C PRO A 320 23.64 -1.46 7.10
N ALA A 321 24.76 -1.07 6.48
CA ALA A 321 24.74 -0.16 5.34
C ALA A 321 24.19 -0.80 4.06
N ARG A 322 23.95 -2.13 4.07
CA ARG A 322 23.38 -2.88 2.96
C ARG A 322 21.99 -3.38 3.33
N MET A 323 21.06 -3.23 2.41
CA MET A 323 19.66 -3.55 2.66
C MET A 323 19.00 -4.26 1.49
N VAL A 324 17.92 -4.98 1.80
CA VAL A 324 16.89 -5.46 0.88
C VAL A 324 15.66 -4.58 1.05
N TRP A 325 15.13 -4.02 -0.03
CA TRP A 325 13.90 -3.21 0.01
C TRP A 325 13.10 -3.30 -1.28
N PHE A 326 11.84 -2.88 -1.20
CA PHE A 326 10.95 -2.79 -2.35
C PHE A 326 10.87 -1.37 -2.90
N LEU A 327 10.90 -1.24 -4.22
CA LEU A 327 10.49 -0.05 -4.96
C LEU A 327 9.83 -0.51 -6.25
N THR A 328 8.54 -0.25 -6.40
CA THR A 328 7.71 -0.79 -7.48
C THR A 328 8.36 -0.63 -8.86
N PRO A 329 8.42 -1.69 -9.70
CA PRO A 329 7.97 -3.08 -9.46
C PRO A 329 9.08 -4.05 -9.01
N TYR A 330 10.15 -3.55 -8.38
CA TYR A 330 11.36 -4.32 -8.07
C TYR A 330 11.64 -4.45 -6.58
N TRP A 331 12.23 -5.58 -6.21
CA TRP A 331 13.01 -5.72 -4.99
C TRP A 331 14.48 -5.48 -5.30
N TYR A 332 15.17 -4.76 -4.42
CA TYR A 332 16.57 -4.35 -4.57
C TYR A 332 17.41 -4.84 -3.40
N VAL A 333 18.68 -5.13 -3.68
CA VAL A 333 19.77 -5.17 -2.72
C VAL A 333 20.71 -4.02 -3.04
N GLY A 334 20.96 -3.14 -2.08
CA GLY A 334 21.75 -1.93 -2.32
C GLY A 334 22.18 -1.25 -1.03
N LYS A 335 22.64 0.00 -1.13
CA LYS A 335 22.98 0.79 0.05
C LYS A 335 21.72 1.29 0.74
N ARG A 336 21.74 1.34 2.07
CA ARG A 336 20.68 1.94 2.90
C ARG A 336 20.35 3.38 2.46
N ASP A 337 21.35 4.18 2.10
CA ASP A 337 21.15 5.58 1.67
C ASP A 337 20.57 5.71 0.25
N GLU A 338 20.61 4.62 -0.52
CA GLU A 338 20.05 4.55 -1.88
C GLU A 338 18.63 3.98 -1.89
N LYS A 339 18.06 3.67 -0.71
CA LYS A 339 16.70 3.14 -0.59
C LYS A 339 15.69 4.10 -1.23
N ALA A 340 14.73 3.54 -1.95
CA ALA A 340 13.72 4.25 -2.75
C ALA A 340 14.26 5.12 -3.94
N LEU A 341 15.54 5.08 -4.27
CA LEU A 341 16.10 5.79 -5.44
C LEU A 341 16.14 4.95 -6.73
N GLY A 342 15.71 3.69 -6.68
CA GLY A 342 15.76 2.76 -7.81
C GLY A 342 17.17 2.36 -8.20
N GLN A 343 18.08 2.36 -7.23
CA GLN A 343 19.48 1.98 -7.39
C GLN A 343 19.79 0.78 -6.52
N GLY A 344 20.63 -0.12 -7.01
CA GLY A 344 21.05 -1.31 -6.27
C GLY A 344 22.09 -2.10 -7.06
N TRP A 345 22.69 -3.08 -6.41
CA TRP A 345 23.62 -4.02 -7.03
C TRP A 345 22.93 -5.27 -7.56
N VAL A 346 21.85 -5.66 -6.89
CA VAL A 346 21.03 -6.83 -7.22
C VAL A 346 19.58 -6.38 -7.25
N GLN A 347 18.81 -6.82 -8.24
CA GLN A 347 17.38 -6.52 -8.32
C GLN A 347 16.61 -7.72 -8.85
N VAL A 348 15.32 -7.77 -8.55
CA VAL A 348 14.38 -8.71 -9.16
C VAL A 348 13.06 -8.02 -9.36
N ARG A 349 12.46 -8.19 -10.54
CA ARG A 349 11.10 -7.70 -10.77
C ARG A 349 10.14 -8.66 -10.10
N SER A 350 9.53 -8.25 -9.01
CA SER A 350 8.49 -9.02 -8.32
C SER A 350 7.64 -8.11 -7.47
N LEU A 351 6.35 -8.40 -7.46
CA LEU A 351 5.37 -7.70 -6.63
C LEU A 351 5.07 -8.50 -5.33
N ALA A 352 5.83 -9.56 -5.03
CA ALA A 352 5.76 -10.32 -3.78
C ALA A 352 5.86 -9.41 -2.56
N PRO A 353 4.97 -9.52 -1.55
CA PRO A 353 4.81 -8.53 -0.49
C PRO A 353 5.95 -8.59 0.56
N VAL A 354 6.58 -9.76 0.66
CA VAL A 354 7.81 -10.05 1.39
C VAL A 354 8.80 -10.77 0.46
N PRO A 355 10.12 -10.65 0.69
CA PRO A 355 11.12 -11.16 -0.23
C PRO A 355 11.11 -12.69 -0.39
N GLU A 356 10.83 -13.46 0.64
CA GLU A 356 10.78 -14.92 0.61
C GLU A 356 9.69 -15.51 -0.32
N LEU A 357 8.74 -14.69 -0.78
CA LEU A 357 7.72 -15.08 -1.76
C LEU A 357 8.10 -14.72 -3.20
N ILE A 358 9.30 -14.18 -3.43
CA ILE A 358 9.78 -13.85 -4.78
C ILE A 358 10.08 -15.13 -5.55
N SER A 359 9.39 -15.30 -6.69
CA SER A 359 9.66 -16.37 -7.65
C SER A 359 10.31 -15.88 -8.95
N GLY A 360 10.67 -14.59 -9.01
CA GLY A 360 11.28 -13.95 -10.19
C GLY A 360 12.77 -14.26 -10.33
N VAL A 361 13.29 -14.13 -11.56
CA VAL A 361 14.72 -14.27 -11.84
C VAL A 361 15.44 -13.00 -11.39
N TRP A 362 16.38 -13.14 -10.46
CA TRP A 362 17.21 -12.04 -9.99
C TRP A 362 18.20 -11.60 -11.08
N SER A 363 18.63 -10.36 -10.99
CA SER A 363 19.60 -9.74 -11.89
C SER A 363 20.63 -8.97 -11.09
N VAL A 364 21.84 -8.91 -11.61
CA VAL A 364 23.00 -8.27 -10.98
C VAL A 364 23.51 -7.16 -11.89
N TRP A 365 23.87 -6.01 -11.31
CA TRP A 365 24.35 -4.86 -12.06
C TRP A 365 25.79 -5.08 -12.53
N ASN A 366 25.98 -5.13 -13.85
CA ASN A 366 27.30 -5.14 -14.47
C ASN A 366 27.75 -3.70 -14.75
N SER A 367 28.69 -3.19 -13.95
CA SER A 367 29.23 -1.84 -14.11
C SER A 367 30.05 -1.66 -15.39
N ALA A 368 30.73 -2.70 -15.87
CA ALA A 368 31.55 -2.63 -17.08
C ALA A 368 30.68 -2.47 -18.34
N GLU A 369 29.56 -3.18 -18.39
CA GLU A 369 28.63 -3.15 -19.52
C GLU A 369 27.45 -2.19 -19.31
N ARG A 370 27.34 -1.60 -18.11
CA ARG A 370 26.23 -0.74 -17.67
C ARG A 370 24.85 -1.35 -17.92
N LYS A 371 24.74 -2.66 -17.66
CA LYS A 371 23.50 -3.44 -17.89
C LYS A 371 23.23 -4.39 -16.73
N TRP A 372 21.96 -4.72 -16.56
CA TRP A 372 21.53 -5.81 -15.69
C TRP A 372 21.77 -7.15 -16.38
N VAL A 373 22.34 -8.11 -15.66
CA VAL A 373 22.61 -9.47 -16.15
C VAL A 373 21.85 -10.44 -15.25
N GLU A 374 21.12 -11.38 -15.85
CA GLU A 374 20.35 -12.38 -15.10
C GLU A 374 21.27 -13.28 -14.27
N ALA A 375 20.85 -13.56 -13.05
CA ALA A 375 21.50 -14.43 -12.09
C ALA A 375 20.48 -15.48 -11.62
N PRO A 376 20.19 -16.50 -12.44
CA PRO A 376 19.10 -17.46 -12.21
C PRO A 376 19.30 -18.32 -10.95
N ASP A 377 20.54 -18.46 -10.49
CA ASP A 377 20.87 -19.24 -9.28
C ASP A 377 20.64 -18.47 -7.98
N LEU A 378 20.41 -17.15 -8.05
CA LEU A 378 20.10 -16.35 -6.87
C LEU A 378 18.68 -16.62 -6.41
N ARG A 379 18.53 -16.88 -5.11
CA ARG A 379 17.24 -16.96 -4.44
C ARG A 379 17.33 -16.35 -3.05
N ILE A 380 16.21 -15.85 -2.58
CA ILE A 380 16.04 -15.43 -1.20
C ILE A 380 15.06 -16.39 -0.53
N ALA A 381 15.40 -16.86 0.66
CA ALA A 381 14.59 -17.81 1.41
C ALA A 381 14.56 -17.43 2.89
N PRO A 382 13.57 -17.90 3.67
CA PRO A 382 13.61 -17.78 5.12
C PRO A 382 14.89 -18.40 5.70
N ASP A 383 15.42 -17.82 6.77
CA ASP A 383 16.47 -18.47 7.56
C ASP A 383 15.84 -19.53 8.47
N GLU A 384 15.84 -20.80 8.04
CA GLU A 384 15.24 -21.92 8.80
C GLU A 384 15.96 -22.24 10.11
N SER A 385 17.15 -21.67 10.34
CA SER A 385 17.82 -21.76 11.65
C SER A 385 17.18 -20.88 12.71
N CYS A 386 16.29 -19.96 12.29
CA CYS A 386 15.48 -19.12 13.16
C CYS A 386 14.04 -19.67 13.17
N THR A 387 13.71 -20.44 14.21
CA THR A 387 12.33 -20.90 14.44
C THR A 387 11.48 -19.72 14.92
N ASP A 388 11.00 -18.89 14.00
CA ASP A 388 9.96 -17.88 14.26
C ASP A 388 8.60 -18.52 14.66
N ASP A 389 8.50 -19.86 14.67
CA ASP A 389 7.31 -20.62 15.08
C ASP A 389 7.22 -20.84 16.61
N GLU A 390 8.23 -20.42 17.38
CA GLU A 390 8.14 -20.36 18.85
C GLU A 390 7.36 -19.09 19.27
N PRO A 391 6.30 -19.21 20.10
CA PRO A 391 5.55 -18.06 20.57
C PRO A 391 6.50 -17.10 21.32
N HIS A 392 6.45 -15.81 20.99
CA HIS A 392 7.12 -14.77 21.76
C HIS A 392 6.88 -15.00 23.25
N GLU A 393 7.97 -15.21 23.98
CA GLU A 393 8.03 -15.54 25.40
C GLU A 393 7.55 -14.34 26.26
N GLY A 394 6.25 -14.05 26.21
CA GLY A 394 5.56 -13.06 27.04
C GLY A 394 4.62 -13.71 28.06
N ALA A 395 4.47 -15.03 28.04
CA ALA A 395 3.62 -15.77 28.96
C ALA A 395 4.42 -16.36 30.13
N ARG A 396 5.07 -15.50 30.93
CA ARG A 396 5.57 -15.94 32.24
C ARG A 396 4.40 -15.99 33.21
N ALA A 397 3.67 -17.11 33.19
CA ALA A 397 2.70 -17.43 34.22
C ALA A 397 3.41 -17.48 35.59
N VAL A 398 2.88 -16.74 36.55
CA VAL A 398 3.29 -16.84 37.96
C VAL A 398 2.94 -18.25 38.46
N PRO A 399 3.90 -19.05 38.99
CA PRO A 399 3.60 -20.40 39.43
C PRO A 399 2.84 -20.35 40.75
N GLY A 400 1.57 -20.75 40.73
CA GLY A 400 0.79 -20.85 41.96
C GLY A 400 -0.70 -21.06 41.76
N ALA A 401 -1.12 -22.19 41.17
CA ALA A 401 -2.45 -22.74 41.43
C ALA A 401 -2.48 -24.24 41.14
N VAL A 402 -2.85 -24.99 42.18
CA VAL A 402 -2.98 -26.45 42.21
C VAL A 402 -4.16 -26.88 41.32
N ALA A 403 -3.95 -27.93 40.52
CA ALA A 403 -4.98 -28.55 39.70
C ALA A 403 -6.07 -29.25 40.55
N PRO A 404 -7.32 -29.26 40.07
CA PRO A 404 -8.15 -30.46 40.21
C PRO A 404 -8.61 -30.97 38.85
N GLY A 405 -8.62 -32.30 38.73
CA GLY A 405 -8.85 -33.01 37.49
C GLY A 405 -10.30 -33.32 37.13
N ALA A 406 -10.38 -33.91 35.93
CA ALA A 406 -11.43 -34.76 35.37
C ALA A 406 -12.74 -34.14 34.84
N ALA A 407 -13.14 -34.73 33.69
CA ALA A 407 -14.42 -34.67 32.98
C ALA A 407 -14.67 -33.47 32.05
N SER A 408 -14.15 -33.59 30.82
CA SER A 408 -14.54 -32.78 29.66
C SER A 408 -15.94 -33.17 29.18
N THR A 409 -16.89 -32.23 29.29
CA THR A 409 -18.10 -32.20 28.47
C THR A 409 -18.10 -30.87 27.72
N VAL A 410 -18.17 -30.96 26.39
CA VAL A 410 -18.14 -29.82 25.47
C VAL A 410 -19.47 -29.05 25.53
N PRO A 411 -19.49 -27.72 25.78
CA PRO A 411 -20.69 -26.94 25.57
C PRO A 411 -20.75 -26.37 24.14
N LYS A 412 -21.98 -26.38 23.62
CA LYS A 412 -22.41 -26.00 22.29
C LYS A 412 -22.60 -24.48 22.22
N ALA A 413 -21.97 -23.80 21.25
CA ALA A 413 -22.06 -22.34 21.07
C ALA A 413 -23.42 -21.88 20.51
N LEU A 414 -23.94 -20.76 21.03
CA LEU A 414 -25.20 -20.11 20.59
C LEU A 414 -24.95 -18.65 20.12
N PRO A 415 -25.74 -18.12 19.16
CA PRO A 415 -25.58 -16.76 18.63
C PRO A 415 -26.42 -15.72 19.38
N ILE A 416 -25.88 -14.50 19.60
CA ILE A 416 -26.61 -13.32 20.12
C ILE A 416 -26.23 -12.08 19.29
N GLN A 417 -27.22 -11.29 18.85
CA GLN A 417 -27.09 -10.08 18.01
C GLN A 417 -26.98 -8.76 18.83
N PRO A 418 -26.36 -7.68 18.31
CA PRO A 418 -26.35 -6.36 18.96
C PRO A 418 -27.37 -5.35 18.37
N ARG A 419 -27.82 -4.41 19.22
CA ARG A 419 -28.77 -3.29 18.93
C ARG A 419 -28.03 -1.95 18.79
N GLU A 420 -28.56 -1.08 17.92
CA GLU A 420 -28.10 0.29 17.62
C GLU A 420 -28.76 1.42 18.45
N GLY A 421 -28.11 2.58 18.47
CA GLY A 421 -28.63 3.92 18.83
C GLY A 421 -27.49 4.82 19.35
N GLY A 422 -27.35 6.13 19.09
CA GLY A 422 -28.18 7.17 18.48
C GLY A 422 -27.54 8.55 18.80
N VAL A 423 -27.90 9.58 18.02
CA VAL A 423 -27.22 10.88 17.73
C VAL A 423 -27.57 12.04 18.72
N LEU A 424 -26.80 13.15 18.70
CA LEU A 424 -27.17 14.62 18.77
C LEU A 424 -26.07 15.45 19.50
N ALA A 425 -25.78 16.75 19.28
CA ALA A 425 -26.12 17.78 18.29
C ALA A 425 -25.23 19.06 18.48
N ALA A 426 -25.09 19.83 17.38
CA ALA A 426 -25.10 21.30 17.16
C ALA A 426 -24.27 22.32 18.01
N ALA A 427 -23.56 23.25 17.31
CA ALA A 427 -23.79 24.73 17.33
C ALA A 427 -22.82 25.50 16.39
N SER A 428 -23.23 26.69 15.94
CA SER A 428 -22.65 27.61 14.93
C SER A 428 -22.76 29.07 15.49
N PRO A 429 -22.53 30.19 14.75
CA PRO A 429 -21.33 30.73 14.08
C PRO A 429 -21.10 32.27 14.35
N ALA A 430 -20.18 32.89 13.56
CA ALA A 430 -20.04 34.33 13.15
C ALA A 430 -18.60 34.88 13.41
N THR A 431 -17.91 35.65 12.56
CA THR A 431 -18.34 36.84 11.79
C THR A 431 -17.34 37.23 10.66
N SER A 432 -17.86 37.72 9.52
CA SER A 432 -17.39 38.68 8.47
C SER A 432 -15.92 39.15 8.40
N ALA A 433 -15.18 39.10 7.27
CA ALA A 433 -15.31 39.68 5.91
C ALA A 433 -14.83 41.14 5.75
N LEU A 434 -13.87 41.37 4.82
CA LEU A 434 -13.71 42.61 4.03
C LEU A 434 -12.93 42.32 2.74
N SER A 435 -13.33 43.01 1.67
CA SER A 435 -13.04 42.78 0.24
C SER A 435 -12.54 44.07 -0.42
N ALA A 436 -12.10 43.97 -1.69
CA ALA A 436 -11.76 45.01 -2.69
C ALA A 436 -10.27 45.45 -2.71
N CYS A 437 -9.59 45.73 -3.83
CA CYS A 437 -9.98 45.89 -5.24
C CYS A 437 -8.76 45.68 -6.19
N THR A 438 -9.07 45.50 -7.47
CA THR A 438 -8.20 45.19 -8.62
C THR A 438 -7.49 46.41 -9.25
N SER A 439 -6.25 46.26 -9.75
CA SER A 439 -5.78 46.93 -10.99
C SER A 439 -4.45 46.40 -11.57
N SER A 440 -4.32 46.58 -12.89
CA SER A 440 -3.42 46.05 -13.94
C SER A 440 -1.88 46.19 -13.86
N SER A 441 -1.21 45.10 -14.29
CA SER A 441 -0.06 44.91 -15.23
C SER A 441 1.19 45.82 -15.28
N ALA A 442 1.29 46.98 -14.64
CA ALA A 442 2.50 47.83 -14.73
C ALA A 442 3.19 48.11 -13.39
N ALA A 443 2.60 47.69 -12.26
CA ALA A 443 3.12 47.99 -10.93
C ALA A 443 4.16 46.98 -10.40
N LEU A 444 4.33 45.80 -11.02
CA LEU A 444 5.08 44.67 -10.46
C LEU A 444 6.61 44.85 -10.37
N SER A 445 7.23 45.78 -11.12
CA SER A 445 8.69 45.93 -11.08
C SER A 445 9.19 46.77 -9.90
N THR A 446 8.37 47.67 -9.38
CA THR A 446 8.76 48.57 -8.28
C THR A 446 8.40 47.96 -6.93
N THR A 447 7.36 47.11 -6.87
CA THR A 447 6.91 46.48 -5.62
C THR A 447 7.91 45.42 -5.12
N LEU A 448 8.51 44.61 -6.00
CA LEU A 448 9.43 43.52 -5.61
C LEU A 448 10.69 44.00 -4.87
N SER A 449 11.21 45.19 -5.18
CA SER A 449 12.38 45.73 -4.47
C SER A 449 12.00 46.33 -3.10
N THR A 450 10.74 46.75 -2.91
CA THR A 450 10.25 47.28 -1.63
C THR A 450 9.70 46.19 -0.71
N THR A 451 9.07 45.13 -1.22
CA THR A 451 8.63 43.98 -0.39
C THR A 451 9.79 43.10 0.09
N LEU A 452 10.90 43.00 -0.66
CA LEU A 452 12.12 42.34 -0.17
C LEU A 452 12.79 43.13 0.97
N GLY A 453 12.77 44.46 0.92
CA GLY A 453 13.25 45.31 2.03
C GLY A 453 12.36 45.24 3.27
N ALA A 454 11.04 45.17 3.11
CA ALA A 454 10.09 45.10 4.22
C ALA A 454 10.01 43.71 4.87
N GLY A 455 10.15 42.63 4.09
CA GLY A 455 10.18 41.25 4.61
C GLY A 455 11.45 40.92 5.41
N LEU A 456 12.59 41.47 5.01
CA LEU A 456 13.86 41.33 5.75
C LEU A 456 13.88 42.10 7.07
N ALA A 457 13.15 43.22 7.17
CA ALA A 457 13.04 43.98 8.42
C ALA A 457 12.03 43.35 9.42
N ALA A 458 10.96 42.72 8.93
CA ALA A 458 9.95 42.07 9.78
C ALA A 458 10.41 40.72 10.37
N GLY A 459 11.38 40.06 9.73
CA GLY A 459 11.96 38.78 10.20
C GLY A 459 13.01 38.90 11.30
N MET A 460 13.49 40.11 11.64
CA MET A 460 14.50 40.30 12.71
C MET A 460 13.90 40.34 14.13
N ALA A 461 12.60 40.09 14.29
CA ALA A 461 11.90 40.11 15.59
C ALA A 461 11.33 38.75 16.03
N GLY A 462 11.61 37.65 15.32
CA GLY A 462 11.12 36.32 15.69
C GLY A 462 12.13 35.22 15.41
N ASP A 463 12.60 34.57 16.47
CA ASP A 463 13.39 33.33 16.40
C ASP A 463 12.53 32.19 15.82
N GLY A 464 12.55 32.04 14.49
CA GLY A 464 11.88 30.95 13.79
C GLY A 464 12.44 30.75 12.37
N PRO A 465 12.46 29.52 11.84
CA PRO A 465 13.01 29.24 10.51
C PRO A 465 12.16 29.92 9.42
N CYS A 466 12.80 30.75 8.60
CA CYS A 466 12.18 31.34 7.42
C CYS A 466 12.31 30.38 6.22
N GLN A 467 11.19 29.92 5.68
CA GLN A 467 11.16 29.16 4.42
C GLN A 467 11.00 30.12 3.23
N LEU A 468 11.94 30.08 2.29
CA LEU A 468 11.84 30.80 1.02
C LEU A 468 11.43 29.81 -0.08
N PHE A 469 10.23 29.99 -0.65
CA PHE A 469 9.75 29.17 -1.76
C PHE A 469 10.13 29.81 -3.10
N LEU A 470 10.92 29.10 -3.90
CA LEU A 470 11.11 29.41 -5.32
C LEU A 470 10.28 28.41 -6.13
N MET A 471 9.09 28.82 -6.58
CA MET A 471 8.27 28.02 -7.50
C MET A 471 8.71 28.24 -8.93
N HIS A 472 8.85 27.16 -9.70
CA HIS A 472 8.99 27.22 -11.15
C HIS A 472 8.24 26.07 -11.81
N GLU A 473 7.26 26.40 -12.66
CA GLU A 473 6.75 25.51 -13.69
C GLU A 473 7.46 25.84 -15.00
N ALA A 474 8.30 24.94 -15.48
CA ALA A 474 8.53 24.87 -16.92
C ALA A 474 8.78 23.43 -17.35
N GLY A 475 8.06 23.02 -18.39
CA GLY A 475 8.38 21.83 -19.16
C GLY A 475 9.73 21.98 -19.87
N MET A 476 10.34 20.83 -20.17
CA MET A 476 11.68 20.69 -20.74
C MET A 476 11.95 21.48 -22.04
N ASP A 477 10.90 21.90 -22.77
CA ASP A 477 11.05 22.73 -23.99
C ASP A 477 11.51 24.17 -23.71
N VAL A 478 11.28 24.70 -22.51
CA VAL A 478 11.61 26.10 -22.17
C VAL A 478 13.12 26.31 -21.96
N LEU A 479 13.85 25.30 -21.48
CA LEU A 479 15.31 25.37 -21.23
C LEU A 479 16.14 25.45 -22.52
N ARG A 480 15.55 25.13 -23.68
CA ARG A 480 16.20 25.28 -25.00
C ARG A 480 16.10 26.69 -25.55
N THR A 481 15.26 27.55 -24.96
CA THR A 481 15.09 28.94 -25.39
C THR A 481 16.10 29.88 -24.74
N ALA A 482 16.43 30.99 -25.39
CA ALA A 482 17.29 32.03 -24.80
C ALA A 482 16.76 32.57 -23.47
N ARG A 483 15.42 32.55 -23.28
CA ARG A 483 14.74 32.98 -22.07
C ARG A 483 14.93 31.99 -20.91
N GLY A 484 14.95 30.69 -21.18
CA GLY A 484 15.25 29.65 -20.18
C GLY A 484 16.71 29.71 -19.69
N ARG A 485 17.67 29.97 -20.59
CA ARG A 485 19.08 30.16 -20.23
C ARG A 485 19.33 31.40 -19.36
N MET A 486 18.64 32.50 -19.66
CA MET A 486 18.73 33.74 -18.85
C MET A 486 18.15 33.54 -17.44
N LEU A 487 17.12 32.70 -17.31
CA LEU A 487 16.50 32.38 -16.03
C LEU A 487 17.39 31.45 -15.18
N HIS A 488 18.06 30.48 -15.82
CA HIS A 488 19.07 29.63 -15.19
C HIS A 488 20.22 30.47 -14.60
N GLU A 489 20.74 31.45 -15.35
CA GLU A 489 21.77 32.37 -14.84
C GLU A 489 21.29 33.21 -13.65
N ARG A 490 20.01 33.62 -13.64
CA ARG A 490 19.44 34.36 -12.51
C ARG A 490 19.34 33.52 -11.24
N VAL A 491 18.91 32.27 -11.34
CA VAL A 491 18.84 31.35 -10.18
C VAL A 491 20.24 31.09 -9.61
N LEU A 492 21.24 30.88 -10.48
CA LEU A 492 22.62 30.69 -10.05
C LEU A 492 23.18 31.93 -9.33
N ARG A 493 22.94 33.13 -9.86
CA ARG A 493 23.37 34.38 -9.18
C ARG A 493 22.65 34.60 -7.85
N THR A 494 21.37 34.24 -7.73
CA THR A 494 20.65 34.34 -6.45
C THR A 494 21.23 33.36 -5.41
N LEU A 495 21.62 32.15 -5.83
CA LEU A 495 22.28 31.17 -4.96
C LEU A 495 23.69 31.64 -4.53
N GLU A 496 24.43 32.32 -5.41
CA GLU A 496 25.73 32.93 -5.08
C GLU A 496 25.60 34.07 -4.05
N VAL A 497 24.56 34.92 -4.18
CA VAL A 497 24.27 35.99 -3.21
C VAL A 497 23.88 35.41 -1.85
N LEU A 498 23.07 34.35 -1.81
CA LEU A 498 22.70 33.67 -0.57
C LEU A 498 23.91 33.00 0.10
N ARG A 499 24.85 32.47 -0.69
CA ARG A 499 26.12 31.93 -0.18
C ARG A 499 27.01 33.01 0.42
N ALA A 500 27.12 34.16 -0.24
CA ALA A 500 27.86 35.31 0.28
C ALA A 500 27.25 35.86 1.58
N ALA A 501 25.95 35.65 1.80
CA ALA A 501 25.24 35.99 3.03
C ALA A 501 25.27 34.89 4.11
N GLY A 502 26.06 33.81 3.94
CA GLY A 502 26.30 32.80 4.97
C GLY A 502 25.31 31.63 5.02
N TYR A 503 24.39 31.51 4.05
CA TYR A 503 23.44 30.39 4.00
C TYR A 503 24.07 29.15 3.34
N LEU A 504 24.01 28.00 4.02
CA LEU A 504 24.47 26.70 3.51
C LEU A 504 23.41 26.12 2.57
N CYS A 505 23.74 25.99 1.28
CA CYS A 505 22.92 25.29 0.30
C CYS A 505 23.50 23.89 0.01
N TRP A 506 22.65 22.86 -0.02
CA TRP A 506 23.02 21.49 -0.44
C TRP A 506 23.24 21.42 -1.96
N HIS A 507 24.31 22.05 -2.43
CA HIS A 507 24.64 22.19 -3.85
C HIS A 507 24.86 20.84 -4.56
N ASP A 508 25.47 19.86 -3.89
CA ASP A 508 25.82 18.57 -4.52
C ASP A 508 24.64 17.59 -4.65
N SER A 509 23.64 17.69 -3.76
CA SER A 509 22.41 16.91 -3.88
C SER A 509 21.49 17.47 -4.96
N LEU A 510 21.38 18.80 -5.04
CA LEU A 510 20.63 19.49 -6.09
C LEU A 510 21.22 19.26 -7.48
N LYS A 511 22.55 19.31 -7.62
CA LYS A 511 23.23 19.02 -8.88
C LYS A 511 22.96 17.58 -9.34
N LYS A 512 23.00 16.59 -8.43
CA LYS A 512 22.69 15.18 -8.74
C LYS A 512 21.21 14.96 -9.07
N GLN A 513 20.30 15.64 -8.40
CA GLN A 513 18.86 15.59 -8.70
C GLN A 513 18.54 16.21 -10.07
N PHE A 514 19.22 17.30 -10.43
CA PHE A 514 19.11 17.92 -11.76
C PHE A 514 19.71 17.04 -12.87
N GLU A 515 20.91 16.49 -12.68
CA GLU A 515 21.54 15.56 -13.64
C GLU A 515 20.70 14.27 -13.83
N TYR A 516 19.94 13.86 -12.81
CA TYR A 516 18.99 12.74 -12.89
C TYR A 516 17.71 13.11 -13.67
N ALA A 517 17.14 14.29 -13.43
CA ALA A 517 16.01 14.80 -14.19
C ALA A 517 16.35 14.98 -15.68
N GLU A 518 17.59 15.35 -15.99
CA GLU A 518 18.08 15.48 -17.37
C GLU A 518 18.23 14.11 -18.08
N ARG A 519 18.47 13.02 -17.33
CA ARG A 519 18.64 11.66 -17.86
C ARG A 519 17.35 10.85 -17.96
N THR A 520 16.32 11.21 -17.21
CA THR A 520 15.03 10.50 -17.19
C THR A 520 14.01 11.26 -18.03
N LYS A 521 13.72 10.76 -19.25
CA LYS A 521 12.77 11.37 -20.21
C LYS A 521 11.29 11.29 -19.76
N GLY A 522 10.95 11.56 -18.50
CA GLY A 522 9.55 11.50 -18.07
C GLY A 522 9.27 11.63 -16.58
N ALA A 523 9.94 12.53 -15.85
CA ALA A 523 9.57 12.82 -14.47
C ALA A 523 9.38 14.32 -14.25
N ASP A 524 8.13 14.79 -14.31
CA ASP A 524 7.74 16.09 -13.77
C ASP A 524 7.84 16.03 -12.24
N ARG A 525 8.83 16.72 -11.64
CA ARG A 525 8.94 16.85 -10.18
C ARG A 525 9.17 18.30 -9.75
N LEU A 526 8.41 18.71 -8.74
CA LEU A 526 8.62 19.91 -7.94
C LEU A 526 9.86 19.75 -7.06
N ILE A 527 10.71 20.80 -6.96
CA ILE A 527 11.86 20.84 -6.05
C ILE A 527 11.50 21.81 -4.89
N SER A 528 11.44 21.30 -3.67
CA SER A 528 11.34 22.13 -2.45
C SER A 528 12.72 22.26 -1.81
N ILE A 529 13.16 23.49 -1.49
CA ILE A 529 14.42 23.75 -0.79
C ILE A 529 14.09 24.20 0.64
N ALA A 530 14.60 23.48 1.64
CA ALA A 530 14.62 23.93 3.03
C ALA A 530 16.01 24.52 3.34
N LEU A 531 16.05 25.70 3.98
CA LEU A 531 17.28 26.31 4.47
C LEU A 531 17.27 26.25 6.00
N GLU A 532 18.37 25.78 6.60
CA GLU A 532 18.58 25.80 8.05
C GLU A 532 19.63 26.86 8.41
N PRO A 533 19.44 27.66 9.48
CA PRO A 533 20.46 28.57 9.96
C PRO A 533 21.57 27.82 10.73
N GLN A 534 22.83 28.26 10.58
CA GLN A 534 23.93 27.76 11.39
C GLN A 534 23.74 28.14 12.87
N VAL A 535 23.68 27.14 13.75
CA VAL A 535 23.93 27.35 15.18
C VAL A 535 25.45 27.45 15.35
N SER A 536 25.93 28.67 15.58
CA SER A 536 27.31 28.95 15.95
C SER A 536 27.59 28.34 17.33
N SER A 537 28.30 27.21 17.37
CA SER A 537 28.94 26.74 18.59
C SER A 537 30.14 27.61 18.94
N TYR A 538 30.24 27.97 20.23
CA TYR A 538 31.41 28.42 21.00
C TYR A 538 31.50 29.90 21.37
N PRO A 539 32.15 30.23 22.52
CA PRO A 539 33.50 29.80 22.93
C PRO A 539 33.58 28.52 23.76
#